data_AF-A0ABD5JH08-F1
#
_entry.id   AF-A0ABD5JH08-F1
#
_cell.length_a   1.000
_cell.length_b   1.000
_cell.length_c   1.000
_cell.angle_alpha   90.00
_cell.angle_beta   90.00
_cell.angle_gamma   90.00
#
_symmetry.space_group_name_H-M   'P 1'
#
loop_
_entity.id
_entity.type
_entity.pdbx_description
1 polymer ?
#
loop_
_entity_poly.entity_id
_entity_poly.type
_entity_poly.pdbx_seq_one_letter_code
_entity_poly.pdbx_strand_id
1 'polypeptide(L)'
;MWGPGGRLARVWHNKALRATALAGLLSLSGLIILALVREQTGTKGFLVGLGLAVLPVPLIIAVFRWLDRVDPKPWRNLVFAFAWGACAATLVALIANGFATEWLMTTVDSSSPIGQADADTWGATFIAPFVEESAKAAAVLLLFLFRRRDFNGLVDGVVVAGITATGFAFTENILYLGSAFVSDQTLGYSGIRSTTAATFFIRAVMSPFAHPLFTAMTGVGFGIAAAAARHQRVRRVLIPIVMLLTAMVLHGVWNGSATLGGYGFLIVYALFMVPMFGLLTWLTLWSRTKELRTIREQLAAYQAAGWFTPPEPLALSSMRARGIARDLARRTHGAAAARTVGEYTAFATSLAFLRRRAYRGTAGPDFTTRERELLDRLWERRETAQPALAHAALSVPLPRPRQAPRPAPGTMPAPFWPAGPYGGGYAYGYGTGQSYGYGGPGSGYGYGYAAQPQYGAQPTYAPWGAPPPQGPQQPRTPQPPANSATPHTSPVPYGPGGPESRL
;
A
#
# COMPACT_ATOMS: atom_id res chain seq x y z
N MET A 1 11.76 12.89 -41.71
CA MET A 1 12.30 12.19 -40.51
C MET A 1 11.63 12.63 -39.20
N TRP A 2 11.03 13.84 -39.15
CA TRP A 2 10.29 14.39 -38.02
C TRP A 2 8.78 14.50 -38.31
N GLY A 3 8.11 13.35 -38.38
CA GLY A 3 6.65 13.30 -38.51
C GLY A 3 6.08 12.24 -37.57
N PRO A 4 4.77 12.29 -37.21
CA PRO A 4 4.13 11.40 -36.23
C PRO A 4 4.22 9.88 -36.54
N GLY A 5 4.73 9.49 -37.71
CA GLY A 5 4.97 8.11 -38.14
C GLY A 5 6.44 7.74 -38.43
N GLY A 6 7.41 8.60 -38.08
CA GLY A 6 8.84 8.36 -38.34
C GLY A 6 9.40 7.13 -37.60
N ARG A 7 10.38 6.44 -38.20
CA ARG A 7 11.04 5.26 -37.59
C ARG A 7 11.54 5.53 -36.17
N LEU A 8 12.03 6.74 -35.89
CA LEU A 8 12.44 7.19 -34.55
C LEU A 8 11.28 7.24 -33.54
N ALA A 9 10.08 7.66 -33.94
CA ALA A 9 8.88 7.68 -33.08
C ALA A 9 8.38 6.27 -32.75
N ARG A 10 8.56 5.30 -33.67
CA ARG A 10 8.30 3.86 -33.45
C ARG A 10 9.32 3.20 -32.54
N VAL A 11 10.61 3.53 -32.70
CA VAL A 11 11.70 3.07 -31.83
C VAL A 11 11.45 3.54 -30.39
N TRP A 12 11.06 4.80 -30.20
CA TRP A 12 10.72 5.36 -28.88
C TRP A 12 9.40 4.82 -28.31
N HIS A 13 8.51 4.19 -29.09
CA HIS A 13 7.29 3.53 -28.58
C HIS A 13 7.54 2.10 -28.08
N ASN A 14 8.71 1.52 -28.34
CA ASN A 14 9.02 0.18 -27.89
C ASN A 14 9.30 0.16 -26.38
N LYS A 15 8.44 -0.54 -25.62
CA LYS A 15 8.57 -0.71 -24.16
C LYS A 15 9.89 -1.37 -23.78
N ALA A 16 10.43 -2.26 -24.61
CA ALA A 16 11.70 -2.91 -24.38
C ALA A 16 12.85 -1.91 -24.48
N LEU A 17 12.87 -1.08 -25.53
CA LEU A 17 13.92 -0.07 -25.71
C LEU A 17 13.95 0.96 -24.57
N ARG A 18 12.77 1.44 -24.12
CA ARG A 18 12.70 2.34 -22.95
C ARG A 18 13.23 1.68 -21.68
N ALA A 19 12.89 0.40 -21.45
CA ALA A 19 13.36 -0.33 -20.28
C ALA A 19 14.87 -0.56 -20.34
N THR A 20 15.42 -0.92 -21.50
CA THR A 20 16.86 -1.10 -21.70
C THR A 20 17.62 0.21 -21.55
N ALA A 21 17.13 1.31 -22.13
CA ALA A 21 17.74 2.63 -21.99
C ALA A 21 17.75 3.09 -20.53
N LEU A 22 16.64 2.91 -19.81
CA LEU A 22 16.54 3.24 -18.39
C LEU A 22 17.49 2.37 -17.54
N ALA A 23 17.55 1.07 -17.80
CA ALA A 23 18.47 0.17 -17.11
C ALA A 23 19.93 0.57 -17.39
N GLY A 24 20.28 0.87 -18.64
CA GLY A 24 21.60 1.35 -19.02
C GLY A 24 21.98 2.66 -18.31
N LEU A 25 21.04 3.62 -18.25
CA LEU A 25 21.25 4.88 -17.54
C LEU A 25 21.48 4.68 -16.04
N LEU A 26 20.66 3.85 -15.38
CA LEU A 26 20.80 3.57 -13.95
C LEU A 26 22.09 2.79 -13.63
N SER A 27 22.46 1.83 -14.49
CA SER A 27 23.73 1.08 -14.35
C SER A 27 24.93 2.00 -14.53
N LEU A 28 24.94 2.86 -15.55
CA LEU A 28 26.01 3.84 -15.76
C LEU A 28 26.11 4.81 -14.58
N SER A 29 24.97 5.34 -14.11
CA SER A 29 24.94 6.22 -12.93
C SER A 29 25.51 5.52 -11.70
N GLY A 30 25.13 4.25 -11.47
CA GLY A 30 25.67 3.43 -10.40
C GLY A 30 27.18 3.24 -10.50
N LEU A 31 27.70 2.91 -11.69
CA LEU A 31 29.14 2.75 -11.92
C LEU A 31 29.91 4.05 -11.64
N ILE A 32 29.39 5.20 -12.09
CA ILE A 32 29.97 6.51 -11.81
C ILE A 32 30.03 6.76 -10.31
N ILE A 33 28.93 6.52 -9.59
CA ILE A 33 28.93 6.73 -8.13
C ILE A 33 29.92 5.80 -7.43
N LEU A 34 29.95 4.52 -7.78
CA LEU A 34 30.89 3.58 -7.18
C LEU A 34 32.34 3.98 -7.44
N ALA A 35 32.65 4.53 -8.62
CA ALA A 35 33.96 5.07 -8.92
C ALA A 35 34.28 6.30 -8.07
N LEU A 36 33.37 7.27 -7.98
CA LEU A 36 33.54 8.50 -7.18
C LEU A 36 33.70 8.19 -5.69
N VAL A 37 32.87 7.32 -5.12
CA VAL A 37 32.95 6.94 -3.70
C VAL A 37 34.26 6.19 -3.43
N ARG A 38 34.70 5.31 -4.35
CA ARG A 38 35.99 4.62 -4.23
C ARG A 38 37.16 5.58 -4.32
N GLU A 39 37.09 6.60 -5.16
CA GLU A 39 38.12 7.64 -5.27
C GLU A 39 38.23 8.43 -3.96
N GLN A 40 37.10 8.81 -3.36
CA GLN A 40 37.07 9.58 -2.11
C GLN A 40 37.46 8.76 -0.86
N THR A 41 37.06 7.49 -0.78
CA THR A 41 37.23 6.65 0.43
C THR A 41 38.36 5.62 0.32
N GLY A 42 39.01 5.55 -0.84
CA GLY A 42 39.90 4.46 -1.19
C GLY A 42 39.21 3.09 -1.25
N THR A 43 39.95 2.06 -1.63
CA THR A 43 39.36 0.71 -1.82
C THR A 43 38.90 0.08 -0.49
N LYS A 44 39.66 0.26 0.60
CA LYS A 44 39.31 -0.31 1.91
C LYS A 44 38.09 0.38 2.52
N GLY A 45 38.06 1.72 2.52
CA GLY A 45 36.92 2.50 3.01
C GLY A 45 35.65 2.17 2.24
N PHE A 46 35.73 2.11 0.91
CA PHE A 46 34.62 1.69 0.06
C PHE A 46 34.05 0.32 0.44
N LEU A 47 34.89 -0.71 0.62
CA LEU A 47 34.43 -2.06 0.95
C LEU A 47 33.80 -2.15 2.34
N VAL A 48 34.37 -1.46 3.33
CA VAL A 48 33.81 -1.39 4.68
C VAL A 48 32.47 -0.65 4.68
N GLY A 49 32.42 0.52 4.02
CA GLY A 49 31.20 1.30 3.87
C GLY A 49 30.10 0.50 3.16
N LEU A 50 30.43 -0.19 2.07
CA LEU A 50 29.51 -1.06 1.35
C LEU A 50 28.97 -2.19 2.23
N GLY A 51 29.85 -2.91 2.92
CA GLY A 51 29.45 -4.02 3.79
C GLY A 51 28.50 -3.58 4.91
N LEU A 52 28.80 -2.46 5.56
CA LEU A 52 27.96 -1.92 6.63
C LEU A 52 26.65 -1.32 6.13
N ALA A 53 26.66 -0.63 4.97
CA ALA A 53 25.47 0.00 4.39
C ALA A 53 24.42 -1.02 3.93
N VAL A 54 24.81 -2.24 3.59
CA VAL A 54 23.88 -3.32 3.22
C VAL A 54 23.00 -3.76 4.40
N LEU A 55 23.52 -3.73 5.63
CA LEU A 55 22.86 -4.32 6.81
C LEU A 55 21.42 -3.82 7.07
N PRO A 56 21.13 -2.50 7.07
CA PRO A 56 19.76 -2.01 7.31
C PRO A 56 18.79 -2.25 6.14
N VAL A 57 19.29 -2.44 4.91
CA VAL A 57 18.46 -2.45 3.69
C VAL A 57 17.42 -3.59 3.68
N PRO A 58 17.77 -4.87 3.94
CA PRO A 58 16.79 -5.95 3.97
C PRO A 58 15.67 -5.72 4.99
N LEU A 59 16.01 -5.18 6.17
CA LEU A 59 15.04 -4.88 7.23
C LEU A 59 14.04 -3.82 6.76
N ILE A 60 14.53 -2.71 6.22
CA ILE A 60 13.68 -1.60 5.75
C ILE A 60 12.79 -2.05 4.59
N ILE A 61 13.35 -2.79 3.62
CA ILE A 61 12.58 -3.38 2.52
C ILE A 61 11.51 -4.33 3.06
N ALA A 62 11.82 -5.17 4.05
CA ALA A 62 10.86 -6.09 4.66
C ALA A 62 9.69 -5.34 5.32
N VAL A 63 9.96 -4.22 6.00
CA VAL A 63 8.93 -3.36 6.60
C VAL A 63 7.99 -2.78 5.53
N PHE A 64 8.53 -2.19 4.46
CA PHE A 64 7.70 -1.67 3.36
C PHE A 64 6.94 -2.76 2.61
N ARG A 65 7.53 -3.95 2.45
CA ARG A 65 6.87 -5.12 1.87
C ARG A 65 5.75 -5.68 2.76
N TRP A 66 5.91 -5.59 4.08
CA TRP A 66 4.87 -5.94 5.04
C TRP A 66 3.70 -4.95 5.00
N LEU A 67 4.03 -3.67 4.88
CA LEU A 67 3.05 -2.59 4.78
C LEU A 67 2.20 -2.75 3.52
N ASP A 68 2.84 -2.99 2.38
CA ASP A 68 2.26 -3.23 1.05
C ASP A 68 1.53 -4.59 0.90
N ARG A 69 1.44 -5.39 1.96
CA ARG A 69 0.94 -6.78 1.85
C ARG A 69 -0.55 -6.89 1.49
N VAL A 70 -1.34 -5.82 1.66
CA VAL A 70 -2.77 -5.83 1.36
C VAL A 70 -3.02 -5.86 -0.15
N ASP A 71 -2.36 -4.99 -0.90
CA ASP A 71 -2.39 -4.89 -2.37
C ASP A 71 -0.94 -4.84 -2.91
N PRO A 72 -0.22 -5.96 -3.00
CA PRO A 72 1.20 -5.95 -3.31
C PRO A 72 1.54 -5.28 -4.64
N LYS A 73 2.44 -4.30 -4.64
CA LYS A 73 2.93 -3.65 -5.86
C LYS A 73 3.79 -4.62 -6.70
N PRO A 74 3.81 -4.45 -8.03
CA PRO A 74 4.72 -5.22 -8.89
C PRO A 74 6.17 -5.02 -8.47
N TRP A 75 6.91 -6.14 -8.30
CA TRP A 75 8.31 -6.11 -7.85
C TRP A 75 9.20 -5.21 -8.71
N ARG A 76 8.91 -5.13 -10.02
CA ARG A 76 9.62 -4.28 -10.98
C ARG A 76 9.55 -2.79 -10.62
N ASN A 77 8.43 -2.34 -10.06
CA ASN A 77 8.26 -0.96 -9.63
C ASN A 77 9.10 -0.68 -8.37
N LEU A 78 9.20 -1.65 -7.45
CA LEU A 78 10.03 -1.54 -6.24
C LEU A 78 11.53 -1.56 -6.58
N VAL A 79 11.95 -2.44 -7.50
CA VAL A 79 13.33 -2.46 -8.00
C VAL A 79 13.69 -1.15 -8.70
N PHE A 80 12.79 -0.63 -9.55
CA PHE A 80 12.97 0.69 -10.15
C PHE A 80 13.08 1.78 -9.08
N ALA A 81 12.18 1.81 -8.10
CA ALA A 81 12.18 2.81 -7.03
C ALA A 81 13.50 2.80 -6.25
N PHE A 82 13.98 1.62 -5.85
CA PHE A 82 15.24 1.43 -5.15
C PHE A 82 16.43 1.85 -6.03
N ALA A 83 16.51 1.34 -7.26
CA ALA A 83 17.61 1.64 -8.18
C ALA A 83 17.66 3.13 -8.57
N TRP A 84 16.51 3.78 -8.73
CA TRP A 84 16.45 5.23 -8.93
C TRP A 84 17.03 5.98 -7.74
N GLY A 85 16.64 5.60 -6.52
CA GLY A 85 17.18 6.17 -5.30
C GLY A 85 18.70 6.00 -5.20
N ALA A 86 19.16 4.76 -5.38
CA ALA A 86 20.56 4.38 -5.20
C ALA A 86 21.51 4.91 -6.27
N CYS A 87 21.01 5.15 -7.49
CA CYS A 87 21.83 5.56 -8.62
C CYS A 87 21.50 6.97 -9.16
N ALA A 88 20.25 7.22 -9.57
CA ALA A 88 19.92 8.49 -10.23
C ALA A 88 19.85 9.64 -9.22
N ALA A 89 19.09 9.45 -8.13
CA ALA A 89 18.88 10.51 -7.14
C ALA A 89 20.17 10.87 -6.39
N THR A 90 20.97 9.87 -6.04
CA THR A 90 22.29 10.03 -5.41
C THR A 90 23.29 10.71 -6.34
N LEU A 91 23.34 10.36 -7.63
CA LEU A 91 24.23 11.03 -8.59
C LEU A 91 23.84 12.50 -8.76
N VAL A 92 22.54 12.78 -8.91
CA VAL A 92 22.03 14.16 -8.98
C VAL A 92 22.41 14.93 -7.71
N ALA A 93 22.21 14.33 -6.53
CA ALA A 93 22.57 14.95 -5.27
C ALA A 93 24.08 15.23 -5.15
N LEU A 94 24.92 14.26 -5.50
CA LEU A 94 26.37 14.40 -5.40
C LEU A 94 26.90 15.52 -6.32
N ILE A 95 26.40 15.58 -7.56
CA ILE A 95 26.76 16.63 -8.53
C ILE A 95 26.23 18.00 -8.07
N ALA A 96 24.94 18.09 -7.75
CA ALA A 96 24.31 19.37 -7.44
C ALA A 96 24.76 19.93 -6.07
N ASN A 97 25.01 19.08 -5.07
CA ASN A 97 25.58 19.51 -3.80
C ASN A 97 27.02 20.01 -4.01
N GLY A 98 27.83 19.34 -4.85
CA GLY A 98 29.18 19.80 -5.19
C GLY A 98 29.18 21.19 -5.84
N PHE A 99 28.33 21.41 -6.85
CA PHE A 99 28.17 22.74 -7.46
C PHE A 99 27.63 23.79 -6.48
N ALA A 100 26.71 23.41 -5.60
CA ALA A 100 26.15 24.31 -4.60
C ALA A 100 27.23 24.76 -3.60
N THR A 101 28.08 23.86 -3.13
CA THR A 101 29.21 24.18 -2.25
C THR A 101 30.20 25.12 -2.94
N GLU A 102 30.57 24.84 -4.19
CA GLU A 102 31.47 25.71 -4.98
C GLU A 102 30.87 27.12 -5.20
N TRP A 103 29.58 27.20 -5.52
CA TRP A 103 28.87 28.47 -5.67
C TRP A 103 28.76 29.24 -4.34
N LEU A 104 28.52 28.55 -3.22
CA LEU A 104 28.47 29.20 -1.91
C LEU A 104 29.84 29.74 -1.48
N MET A 105 30.91 28.99 -1.76
CA MET A 105 32.28 29.42 -1.47
C MET A 105 32.75 30.63 -2.30
N THR A 106 32.08 30.92 -3.42
CA THR A 106 32.38 32.09 -4.27
C THR A 106 31.49 33.30 -4.01
N THR A 107 30.41 33.14 -3.21
CA THR A 107 29.40 34.19 -2.96
C THR A 107 29.34 34.66 -1.51
N VAL A 108 29.69 33.79 -0.56
CA VAL A 108 29.89 34.13 0.85
C VAL A 108 31.36 34.49 1.04
N ASP A 109 31.68 35.37 2.00
CA ASP A 109 33.08 35.65 2.37
C ASP A 109 33.70 34.44 3.11
N SER A 110 33.94 33.38 2.34
CA SER A 110 34.56 32.12 2.79
C SER A 110 36.06 32.25 3.00
N SER A 111 36.61 33.47 2.92
CA SER A 111 38.00 33.75 3.30
C SER A 111 38.23 33.61 4.81
N SER A 112 37.15 33.64 5.61
CA SER A 112 37.18 33.37 7.04
C SER A 112 36.65 31.96 7.38
N PRO A 113 37.19 31.30 8.42
CA PRO A 113 36.68 30.01 8.91
C PRO A 113 35.19 30.05 9.29
N ILE A 114 34.69 31.22 9.73
CA ILE A 114 33.29 31.43 10.09
C ILE A 114 32.40 31.44 8.84
N GLY A 115 32.80 32.19 7.80
CA GLY A 115 32.06 32.24 6.54
C GLY A 115 32.01 30.89 5.81
N GLN A 116 33.05 30.06 5.96
CA GLN A 116 33.05 28.70 5.43
C GLN A 116 32.14 27.75 6.22
N ALA A 117 32.14 27.82 7.56
CA ALA A 117 31.24 27.04 8.40
C ALA A 117 29.76 27.42 8.19
N ASP A 118 29.47 28.71 7.97
CA ASP A 118 28.13 29.18 7.62
C ASP A 118 27.72 28.61 6.26
N ALA A 119 28.56 28.74 5.22
CA ALA A 119 28.29 28.18 3.91
C ALA A 119 27.93 26.67 3.97
N ASP A 120 28.76 25.87 4.65
CA ASP A 120 28.52 24.44 4.78
C ASP A 120 27.20 24.14 5.51
N THR A 121 26.87 24.91 6.56
CA THR A 121 25.62 24.77 7.31
C THR A 121 24.40 25.10 6.45
N TRP A 122 24.44 26.18 5.68
CA TRP A 122 23.36 26.58 4.78
C TRP A 122 23.16 25.56 3.65
N GLY A 123 24.26 25.10 3.06
CA GLY A 123 24.26 24.05 2.05
C GLY A 123 23.62 22.76 2.55
N ALA A 124 24.05 22.27 3.72
CA ALA A 124 23.54 21.04 4.32
C ALA A 124 22.08 21.14 4.81
N THR A 125 21.66 22.31 5.29
CA THR A 125 20.33 22.52 5.91
C THR A 125 19.25 22.81 4.89
N PHE A 126 19.57 23.47 3.77
CA PHE A 126 18.55 23.91 2.80
C PHE A 126 18.76 23.32 1.41
N ILE A 127 19.98 23.43 0.86
CA ILE A 127 20.23 23.07 -0.53
C ILE A 127 20.20 21.56 -0.71
N ALA A 128 20.90 20.81 0.14
CA ALA A 128 20.92 19.35 0.08
C ALA A 128 19.51 18.74 0.21
N PRO A 129 18.70 19.08 1.23
CA PRO A 129 17.31 18.61 1.31
C PRO A 129 16.46 18.94 0.08
N PHE A 130 16.62 20.15 -0.48
CA PHE A 130 15.88 20.57 -1.68
C PHE A 130 16.24 19.68 -2.88
N VAL A 131 17.52 19.52 -3.17
CA VAL A 131 18.02 18.74 -4.30
C VAL A 131 17.64 17.27 -4.12
N GLU A 132 17.94 16.72 -2.96
CA GLU A 132 17.80 15.29 -2.71
C GLU A 132 16.34 14.84 -2.69
N GLU A 133 15.47 15.57 -1.98
CA GLU A 133 14.05 15.21 -1.94
C GLU A 133 13.39 15.42 -3.31
N SER A 134 13.81 16.42 -4.08
CA SER A 134 13.34 16.59 -5.47
C SER A 134 13.76 15.43 -6.37
N ALA A 135 15.02 15.00 -6.27
CA ALA A 135 15.57 13.91 -7.07
C ALA A 135 14.91 12.56 -6.72
N LYS A 136 14.62 12.32 -5.43
CA LYS A 136 13.85 11.14 -4.97
C LYS A 136 12.38 11.23 -5.42
N ALA A 137 11.76 12.41 -5.32
CA ALA A 137 10.37 12.64 -5.73
C ALA A 137 10.13 12.34 -7.21
N ALA A 138 11.14 12.53 -8.07
CA ALA A 138 11.05 12.18 -9.48
C ALA A 138 10.71 10.69 -9.71
N ALA A 139 11.25 9.76 -8.90
CA ALA A 139 10.90 8.34 -9.00
C ALA A 139 9.42 8.10 -8.72
N VAL A 140 8.90 8.73 -7.66
CA VAL A 140 7.49 8.64 -7.25
C VAL A 140 6.60 9.24 -8.34
N LEU A 141 6.98 10.39 -8.89
CA LEU A 141 6.28 11.05 -9.99
C LEU A 141 6.25 10.17 -11.25
N LEU A 142 7.38 9.57 -11.65
CA LEU A 142 7.46 8.71 -12.82
C LEU A 142 6.54 7.48 -12.67
N LEU A 143 6.52 6.85 -11.50
CA LEU A 143 5.59 5.74 -11.22
C LEU A 143 4.14 6.23 -11.17
N PHE A 144 3.87 7.39 -10.58
CA PHE A 144 2.55 8.00 -10.57
C PHE A 144 2.06 8.38 -11.98
N LEU A 145 2.93 8.72 -12.93
CA LEU A 145 2.54 9.07 -14.30
C LEU A 145 2.41 7.85 -15.20
N PHE A 146 3.39 6.95 -15.18
CA PHE A 146 3.49 5.83 -16.12
C PHE A 146 2.92 4.51 -15.59
N ARG A 147 2.76 4.36 -14.26
CA ARG A 147 2.21 3.17 -13.59
C ARG A 147 0.98 3.50 -12.74
N ARG A 148 0.15 4.45 -13.21
CA ARG A 148 -1.12 4.87 -12.57
C ARG A 148 -2.04 3.74 -12.11
N ARG A 149 -1.99 2.59 -12.79
CA ARG A 149 -2.81 1.41 -12.45
C ARG A 149 -2.37 0.73 -11.15
N ASP A 150 -1.08 0.80 -10.85
CA ASP A 150 -0.47 0.18 -9.67
C ASP A 150 -0.47 1.14 -8.46
N PHE A 151 -0.87 2.40 -8.66
CA PHE A 151 -0.79 3.49 -7.70
C PHE A 151 -2.19 3.99 -7.36
N ASN A 152 -2.79 3.44 -6.31
CA ASN A 152 -4.21 3.57 -5.97
C ASN A 152 -4.49 4.28 -4.64
N GLY A 153 -3.49 4.44 -3.77
CA GLY A 153 -3.72 5.02 -2.44
C GLY A 153 -2.50 5.57 -1.72
N LEU A 154 -2.72 5.94 -0.45
CA LEU A 154 -1.70 6.53 0.44
C LEU A 154 -0.58 5.54 0.74
N VAL A 155 -0.91 4.28 1.04
CA VAL A 155 0.08 3.24 1.37
C VAL A 155 1.02 3.01 0.18
N ASP A 156 0.48 2.96 -1.05
CA ASP A 156 1.28 2.80 -2.27
C ASP A 156 2.33 3.89 -2.42
N GLY A 157 1.93 5.16 -2.19
CA GLY A 157 2.83 6.30 -2.26
C GLY A 157 3.92 6.25 -1.20
N VAL A 158 3.56 5.92 0.05
CA VAL A 158 4.52 5.75 1.16
C VAL A 158 5.50 4.62 0.88
N VAL A 159 5.05 3.48 0.36
CA VAL A 159 5.90 2.33 0.04
C VAL A 159 6.88 2.67 -1.09
N VAL A 160 6.41 3.26 -2.18
CA VAL A 160 7.27 3.62 -3.31
C VAL A 160 8.30 4.67 -2.89
N ALA A 161 7.87 5.72 -2.21
CA ALA A 161 8.74 6.78 -1.71
C ALA A 161 9.77 6.25 -0.70
N GLY A 162 9.33 5.41 0.24
CA GLY A 162 10.17 4.78 1.24
C GLY A 162 11.26 3.91 0.63
N ILE A 163 10.90 3.07 -0.36
CA ILE A 163 11.87 2.22 -1.07
C ILE A 163 12.87 3.06 -1.89
N THR A 164 12.41 4.15 -2.53
CA THR A 164 13.32 5.10 -3.21
C THR A 164 14.29 5.74 -2.22
N ALA A 165 13.80 6.19 -1.07
CA ALA A 165 14.64 6.76 -0.03
C ALA A 165 15.61 5.75 0.58
N THR A 166 15.21 4.48 0.73
CA THR A 166 16.13 3.40 1.16
C THR A 166 17.25 3.19 0.16
N GLY A 167 16.97 3.23 -1.15
CA GLY A 167 18.01 3.17 -2.18
C GLY A 167 18.98 4.34 -2.07
N PHE A 168 18.47 5.56 -1.89
CA PHE A 168 19.31 6.74 -1.70
C PHE A 168 20.19 6.63 -0.45
N ALA A 169 19.57 6.31 0.69
CA ALA A 169 20.27 6.15 1.97
C ALA A 169 21.31 5.03 1.94
N PHE A 170 21.07 3.96 1.16
CA PHE A 170 22.04 2.90 0.96
C PHE A 170 23.36 3.45 0.40
N THR A 171 23.32 4.12 -0.74
CA THR A 171 24.51 4.67 -1.39
C THR A 171 25.16 5.77 -0.55
N GLU A 172 24.35 6.62 0.06
CA GLU A 172 24.85 7.66 0.95
C GLU A 172 25.58 7.05 2.17
N ASN A 173 25.03 6.00 2.78
CA ASN A 173 25.68 5.29 3.89
C ASN A 173 27.04 4.71 3.48
N ILE A 174 27.23 4.26 2.24
CA ILE A 174 28.54 3.78 1.77
C ILE A 174 29.58 4.90 1.89
N LEU A 175 29.22 6.10 1.42
CA LEU A 175 30.11 7.26 1.46
C LEU A 175 30.43 7.67 2.89
N TYR A 176 29.41 7.89 3.74
CA TYR A 176 29.64 8.33 5.12
C TYR A 176 30.43 7.32 5.95
N LEU A 177 30.10 6.02 5.85
CA LEU A 177 30.78 4.97 6.60
C LEU A 177 32.20 4.72 6.07
N GLY A 178 32.40 4.82 4.75
CA GLY A 178 33.72 4.72 4.14
C GLY A 178 34.63 5.89 4.54
N SER A 179 34.11 7.12 4.51
CA SER A 179 34.85 8.32 4.95
C SER A 179 35.17 8.29 6.44
N ALA A 180 34.22 7.84 7.28
CA ALA A 180 34.45 7.66 8.71
C ALA A 180 35.55 6.62 8.98
N PHE A 181 35.59 5.54 8.19
CA PHE A 181 36.63 4.52 8.30
C PHE A 181 38.02 5.03 7.91
N VAL A 182 38.10 5.83 6.84
CA VAL A 182 39.35 6.48 6.44
C VAL A 182 39.82 7.44 7.53
N SER A 183 38.91 8.24 8.10
CA SER A 183 39.24 9.13 9.21
C SER A 183 39.77 8.37 10.43
N ASP A 184 39.12 7.26 10.81
CA ASP A 184 39.58 6.40 11.90
C ASP A 184 40.98 5.83 11.64
N GLN A 185 41.28 5.40 10.40
CA GLN A 185 42.62 4.92 10.01
C GLN A 185 43.68 6.02 10.17
N THR A 186 43.36 7.26 9.74
CA THR A 186 44.31 8.38 9.82
C THR A 186 44.59 8.83 11.25
N LEU A 187 43.59 8.74 12.14
CA LEU A 187 43.68 9.19 13.53
C LEU A 187 44.07 8.06 14.50
N GLY A 188 44.21 6.83 14.00
CA GLY A 188 44.54 5.65 14.82
C GLY A 188 43.39 5.17 15.71
N TYR A 189 42.15 5.57 15.43
CA TYR A 189 40.97 5.09 16.16
C TYR A 189 40.52 3.73 15.65
N SER A 190 40.04 2.88 16.56
CA SER A 190 39.48 1.56 16.21
C SER A 190 38.42 1.09 17.23
N GLY A 191 37.66 0.07 16.85
CA GLY A 191 36.65 -0.55 17.70
C GLY A 191 35.40 0.32 17.91
N ILE A 192 34.69 0.08 19.02
CA ILE A 192 33.36 0.67 19.28
C ILE A 192 33.41 2.18 19.53
N ARG A 193 34.58 2.72 19.88
CA ARG A 193 34.78 4.16 20.13
C ARG A 193 35.16 4.93 18.87
N SER A 194 35.21 4.27 17.72
CA SER A 194 35.61 4.89 16.46
C SER A 194 34.48 5.72 15.83
N THR A 195 34.84 6.65 14.95
CA THR A 195 33.89 7.49 14.20
C THR A 195 32.99 6.64 13.31
N THR A 196 33.53 5.56 12.74
CA THR A 196 32.77 4.58 11.95
C THR A 196 31.67 3.93 12.78
N ALA A 197 31.98 3.49 14.00
CA ALA A 197 31.00 2.87 14.89
C ALA A 197 29.90 3.86 15.30
N ALA A 198 30.28 5.10 15.65
CA ALA A 198 29.33 6.17 15.96
C ALA A 198 28.42 6.50 14.76
N THR A 199 29.01 6.65 13.57
CA THR A 199 28.29 6.94 12.32
C THR A 199 27.32 5.81 11.96
N PHE A 200 27.76 4.54 12.10
CA PHE A 200 26.91 3.38 11.90
C PHE A 200 25.74 3.36 12.89
N PHE A 201 26.00 3.60 14.18
CA PHE A 201 24.95 3.62 15.19
C PHE A 201 23.90 4.68 14.89
N ILE A 202 24.33 5.92 14.62
CA ILE A 202 23.41 7.01 14.30
C ILE A 202 22.60 6.67 13.04
N ARG A 203 23.25 6.27 11.94
CA ARG A 203 22.59 6.13 10.64
C ARG A 203 21.80 4.83 10.48
N ALA A 204 22.35 3.70 10.94
CA ALA A 204 21.77 2.37 10.71
C ALA A 204 20.91 1.85 11.87
N VAL A 205 21.14 2.31 13.11
CA VAL A 205 20.39 1.84 14.29
C VAL A 205 19.39 2.88 14.75
N MET A 206 19.84 4.12 14.99
CA MET A 206 19.01 5.18 15.52
C MET A 206 18.11 5.81 14.43
N SER A 207 18.64 6.06 13.24
CA SER A 207 17.90 6.75 12.18
C SER A 207 17.73 5.97 10.85
N PRO A 208 17.51 4.64 10.84
CA PRO A 208 17.40 3.87 9.59
C PRO A 208 16.21 4.29 8.72
N PHE A 209 15.21 4.94 9.33
CA PHE A 209 14.01 5.45 8.64
C PHE A 209 14.03 6.96 8.41
N ALA A 210 15.14 7.69 8.63
CA ALA A 210 15.18 9.14 8.41
C ALA A 210 14.82 9.53 6.96
N HIS A 211 15.60 9.11 5.96
CA HIS A 211 15.23 9.39 4.56
C HIS A 211 13.86 8.81 4.19
N PRO A 212 13.52 7.55 4.53
CA PRO A 212 12.19 7.04 4.29
C PRO A 212 11.05 7.88 4.89
N LEU A 213 11.22 8.46 6.08
CA LEU A 213 10.25 9.34 6.72
C LEU A 213 10.03 10.62 5.92
N PHE A 214 11.11 11.28 5.50
CA PHE A 214 11.04 12.53 4.73
C PHE A 214 10.38 12.30 3.38
N THR A 215 10.93 11.41 2.57
CA THR A 215 10.41 11.17 1.22
C THR A 215 9.01 10.56 1.26
N ALA A 216 8.64 9.82 2.32
CA ALA A 216 7.27 9.33 2.50
C ALA A 216 6.24 10.47 2.60
N MET A 217 6.61 11.69 3.00
CA MET A 217 5.71 12.85 2.90
C MET A 217 5.31 13.09 1.45
N THR A 218 6.29 13.19 0.54
CA THR A 218 6.04 13.24 -0.91
C THR A 218 5.17 12.07 -1.37
N GLY A 219 5.44 10.85 -0.87
CA GLY A 219 4.62 9.66 -1.10
C GLY A 219 3.16 9.82 -0.67
N VAL A 220 2.90 10.35 0.53
CA VAL A 220 1.55 10.70 1.02
C VAL A 220 0.88 11.68 0.06
N GLY A 221 1.61 12.69 -0.41
CA GLY A 221 1.09 13.68 -1.35
C GLY A 221 0.59 13.05 -2.66
N PHE A 222 1.42 12.22 -3.30
CA PHE A 222 1.03 11.48 -4.49
C PHE A 222 -0.09 10.46 -4.21
N GLY A 223 -0.07 9.81 -3.04
CA GLY A 223 -1.13 8.89 -2.60
C GLY A 223 -2.50 9.56 -2.51
N ILE A 224 -2.56 10.77 -1.95
CA ILE A 224 -3.79 11.57 -1.89
C ILE A 224 -4.20 12.03 -3.30
N ALA A 225 -3.24 12.41 -4.14
CA ALA A 225 -3.49 12.80 -5.54
C ALA A 225 -4.00 11.64 -6.40
N ALA A 226 -3.60 10.41 -6.12
CA ALA A 226 -4.10 9.21 -6.77
C ALA A 226 -5.55 8.90 -6.38
N ALA A 227 -5.89 9.15 -5.11
CA ALA A 227 -7.25 8.96 -4.60
C ALA A 227 -8.23 10.08 -4.97
N ALA A 228 -7.74 11.21 -5.50
CA ALA A 228 -8.56 12.37 -5.87
C ALA A 228 -9.32 12.18 -7.19
N ALA A 229 -10.49 12.83 -7.29
CA ALA A 229 -11.30 12.80 -8.50
C ALA A 229 -10.61 13.51 -9.68
N ARG A 230 -10.87 13.09 -10.93
CA ARG A 230 -10.19 13.66 -12.10
C ARG A 230 -10.42 15.17 -12.28
N HIS A 231 -11.60 15.66 -11.87
CA HIS A 231 -11.93 17.09 -11.94
C HIS A 231 -11.16 17.93 -10.90
N GLN A 232 -10.61 17.32 -9.85
CA GLN A 232 -9.87 18.01 -8.79
C GLN A 232 -8.40 18.24 -9.18
N ARG A 233 -8.17 18.81 -10.37
CA ARG A 233 -6.82 18.98 -10.95
C ARG A 233 -5.88 19.75 -10.03
N VAL A 234 -6.36 20.86 -9.45
CA VAL A 234 -5.63 21.68 -8.49
C VAL A 234 -5.12 20.84 -7.33
N ARG A 235 -6.01 20.06 -6.72
CA ARG A 235 -5.66 19.19 -5.58
C ARG A 235 -4.63 18.12 -5.96
N ARG A 236 -4.70 17.59 -7.17
CA ARG A 236 -3.77 16.56 -7.68
C ARG A 236 -2.36 17.08 -7.96
N VAL A 237 -2.20 18.40 -8.11
CA VAL A 237 -0.90 19.05 -8.34
C VAL A 237 -0.38 19.69 -7.06
N LEU A 238 -1.20 20.47 -6.37
CA LEU A 238 -0.77 21.21 -5.18
C LEU A 238 -0.42 20.29 -4.00
N ILE A 239 -1.18 19.21 -3.76
CA ILE A 239 -0.91 18.34 -2.60
C ILE A 239 0.47 17.67 -2.70
N PRO A 240 0.87 17.03 -3.82
CA PRO A 240 2.23 16.50 -3.97
C PRO A 240 3.31 17.56 -3.76
N ILE A 241 3.11 18.79 -4.26
CA ILE A 241 4.09 19.89 -4.11
C ILE A 241 4.21 20.30 -2.64
N VAL A 242 3.11 20.55 -1.94
CA VAL A 242 3.12 20.91 -0.52
C VAL A 242 3.78 19.82 0.32
N MET A 243 3.51 18.55 0.01
CA MET A 243 4.11 17.44 0.74
C MET A 243 5.60 17.24 0.39
N LEU A 244 6.03 17.59 -0.82
CA LEU A 244 7.45 17.65 -1.18
C LEU A 244 8.17 18.76 -0.39
N LEU A 245 7.59 19.95 -0.30
CA LEU A 245 8.13 21.03 0.53
C LEU A 245 8.20 20.60 2.00
N THR A 246 7.20 19.88 2.48
CA THR A 246 7.21 19.30 3.84
C THR A 246 8.37 18.31 4.01
N ALA A 247 8.62 17.44 3.02
CA ALA A 247 9.78 16.53 3.03
C ALA A 247 11.11 17.29 3.15
N MET A 248 11.27 18.36 2.36
CA MET A 248 12.48 19.20 2.36
C MET A 248 12.69 19.88 3.71
N VAL A 249 11.63 20.43 4.32
CA VAL A 249 11.71 21.06 5.64
C VAL A 249 12.06 20.04 6.71
N LEU A 250 11.42 18.87 6.73
CA LEU A 250 11.74 17.82 7.71
C LEU A 250 13.19 17.35 7.60
N HIS A 251 13.66 17.16 6.38
CA HIS A 251 15.04 16.77 6.11
C HIS A 251 16.03 17.89 6.49
N GLY A 252 15.71 19.14 6.19
CA GLY A 252 16.52 20.29 6.62
C GLY A 252 16.60 20.42 8.13
N VAL A 253 15.50 20.25 8.86
CA VAL A 253 15.48 20.24 10.34
C VAL A 253 16.37 19.11 10.88
N TRP A 254 16.35 17.94 10.25
CA TRP A 254 17.25 16.84 10.63
C TRP A 254 18.73 17.19 10.41
N ASN A 255 19.09 17.69 9.23
CA ASN A 255 20.46 18.06 8.92
C ASN A 255 20.96 19.21 9.81
N GLY A 256 20.16 20.26 9.97
CA GLY A 256 20.47 21.39 10.83
C GLY A 256 20.57 21.00 12.31
N SER A 257 19.91 19.92 12.75
CA SER A 257 20.03 19.48 14.16
C SER A 257 21.45 19.06 14.56
N ALA A 258 22.29 18.68 13.59
CA ALA A 258 23.69 18.34 13.84
C ALA A 258 24.54 19.55 14.27
N THR A 259 24.10 20.78 13.99
CA THR A 259 24.85 22.01 14.32
C THR A 259 24.46 22.62 15.67
N LEU A 260 23.41 22.12 16.32
CA LEU A 260 22.86 22.70 17.57
C LEU A 260 23.76 22.49 18.81
N GLY A 261 24.81 21.67 18.72
CA GLY A 261 25.73 21.38 19.83
C GLY A 261 25.05 20.67 21.02
N GLY A 262 25.87 20.23 21.99
CA GLY A 262 25.39 19.60 23.23
C GLY A 262 24.39 18.45 22.99
N TYR A 263 23.18 18.57 23.57
CA TYR A 263 22.09 17.61 23.41
C TYR A 263 21.12 17.96 22.27
N GLY A 264 21.39 19.01 21.47
CA GLY A 264 20.46 19.55 20.47
C GLY A 264 19.98 18.50 19.45
N PHE A 265 20.90 17.71 18.89
CA PHE A 265 20.56 16.59 18.00
C PHE A 265 19.59 15.58 18.65
N LEU A 266 19.86 15.19 19.90
CA LEU A 266 19.03 14.23 20.63
C LEU A 266 17.65 14.81 20.96
N ILE A 267 17.56 16.10 21.25
CA ILE A 267 16.30 16.81 21.50
C ILE A 267 15.45 16.83 20.22
N VAL A 268 16.02 17.20 19.07
CA VAL A 268 15.31 17.17 17.78
C VAL A 268 14.90 15.75 17.42
N TYR A 269 15.77 14.77 17.61
CA TYR A 269 15.42 13.37 17.37
C TYR A 269 14.24 12.92 18.24
N ALA A 270 14.29 13.15 19.55
CA ALA A 270 13.29 12.66 20.49
C ALA A 270 11.95 13.41 20.39
N LEU A 271 11.99 14.75 20.28
CA LEU A 271 10.79 15.59 20.35
C LEU A 271 10.17 15.88 18.98
N PHE A 272 10.90 15.68 17.89
CA PHE A 272 10.40 15.98 16.54
C PHE A 272 10.38 14.75 15.64
N MET A 273 11.52 14.06 15.48
CA MET A 273 11.60 12.92 14.55
C MET A 273 10.77 11.72 15.01
N VAL A 274 10.87 11.33 16.29
CA VAL A 274 10.11 10.19 16.83
C VAL A 274 8.59 10.43 16.75
N PRO A 275 8.04 11.59 17.14
CA PRO A 275 6.62 11.88 16.96
C PRO A 275 6.18 11.90 15.49
N MET A 276 6.99 12.47 14.59
CA MET A 276 6.66 12.49 13.15
C MET A 276 6.64 11.07 12.56
N PHE A 277 7.61 10.23 12.94
CA PHE A 277 7.63 8.83 12.57
C PHE A 277 6.43 8.06 13.13
N GLY A 278 6.06 8.33 14.39
CA GLY A 278 4.86 7.78 15.02
C GLY A 278 3.57 8.16 14.28
N LEU A 279 3.45 9.43 13.88
CA LEU A 279 2.32 9.94 13.12
C LEU A 279 2.22 9.30 11.73
N LEU A 280 3.32 9.23 11.00
CA LEU A 280 3.35 8.56 9.69
C LEU A 280 3.00 7.06 9.83
N THR A 281 3.56 6.39 10.84
CA THR A 281 3.27 4.98 11.12
C THR A 281 1.78 4.80 11.41
N TRP A 282 1.21 5.60 12.32
CA TRP A 282 -0.21 5.58 12.63
C TRP A 282 -1.07 5.81 11.39
N LEU A 283 -0.78 6.85 10.60
CA LEU A 283 -1.52 7.19 9.38
C LEU A 283 -1.52 6.02 8.38
N THR A 284 -0.36 5.37 8.22
CA THR A 284 -0.18 4.30 7.25
C THR A 284 -0.85 3.00 7.72
N LEU A 285 -0.75 2.65 9.01
CA LEU A 285 -1.47 1.51 9.60
C LEU A 285 -2.98 1.71 9.58
N TRP A 286 -3.44 2.93 9.82
CA TRP A 286 -4.85 3.29 9.73
C TRP A 286 -5.36 3.20 8.28
N SER A 287 -4.58 3.70 7.31
CA SER A 287 -4.90 3.59 5.88
C SER A 287 -4.98 2.12 5.44
N ARG A 288 -4.03 1.29 5.88
CA ARG A 288 -4.01 -0.16 5.62
C ARG A 288 -5.25 -0.86 6.20
N THR A 289 -5.69 -0.48 7.40
CA THR A 289 -6.94 -1.00 7.99
C THR A 289 -8.17 -0.58 7.19
N LYS A 290 -8.18 0.67 6.67
CA LYS A 290 -9.24 1.15 5.76
C LYS A 290 -9.27 0.40 4.44
N GLU A 291 -8.12 0.01 3.90
CA GLU A 291 -8.02 -0.82 2.70
C GLU A 291 -8.67 -2.20 2.91
N LEU A 292 -8.35 -2.88 4.00
CA LEU A 292 -8.98 -4.17 4.34
C LEU A 292 -10.50 -4.04 4.52
N ARG A 293 -10.96 -2.96 5.17
CA ARG A 293 -12.41 -2.66 5.27
C ARG A 293 -13.04 -2.44 3.90
N THR A 294 -12.37 -1.71 3.02
CA THR A 294 -12.85 -1.47 1.65
C THR A 294 -13.06 -2.80 0.92
N ILE A 295 -12.16 -3.76 1.08
CA ILE A 295 -12.29 -5.08 0.45
C ILE A 295 -13.57 -5.76 0.90
N ARG A 296 -13.85 -5.78 2.21
CA ARG A 296 -15.09 -6.35 2.74
C ARG A 296 -16.34 -5.66 2.17
N GLU A 297 -16.36 -4.33 2.17
CA GLU A 297 -17.51 -3.53 1.74
C GLU A 297 -17.80 -3.67 0.25
N GLN A 298 -16.77 -3.62 -0.60
CA GLN A 298 -16.93 -3.65 -2.05
C GLN A 298 -17.19 -5.06 -2.57
N LEU A 299 -16.63 -6.10 -1.92
CA LEU A 299 -16.89 -7.48 -2.31
C LEU A 299 -18.30 -7.96 -1.92
N ALA A 300 -18.97 -7.32 -0.96
CA ALA A 300 -20.35 -7.67 -0.59
C ALA A 300 -21.33 -7.58 -1.78
N ALA A 301 -21.13 -6.62 -2.70
CA ALA A 301 -21.95 -6.50 -3.90
C ALA A 301 -21.77 -7.69 -4.87
N TYR A 302 -20.54 -8.20 -5.00
CA TYR A 302 -20.26 -9.38 -5.83
C TYR A 302 -20.69 -10.68 -5.15
N GLN A 303 -20.65 -10.73 -3.82
CA GLN A 303 -21.21 -11.83 -3.03
C GLN A 303 -22.73 -11.90 -3.20
N ALA A 304 -23.44 -10.77 -3.16
CA ALA A 304 -24.87 -10.71 -3.46
C ALA A 304 -25.20 -11.12 -4.91
N ALA A 305 -24.29 -10.87 -5.86
CA ALA A 305 -24.41 -11.29 -7.26
C ALA A 305 -23.98 -12.75 -7.52
N GLY A 306 -23.56 -13.49 -6.49
CA GLY A 306 -23.22 -14.92 -6.59
C GLY A 306 -21.77 -15.26 -6.98
N TRP A 307 -20.86 -14.27 -7.06
CA TRP A 307 -19.45 -14.52 -7.39
C TRP A 307 -18.61 -15.03 -6.22
N PHE A 308 -19.04 -14.74 -5.00
CA PHE A 308 -18.37 -15.15 -3.76
C PHE A 308 -19.35 -15.84 -2.82
N THR A 309 -18.86 -16.81 -2.07
CA THR A 309 -19.60 -17.42 -0.96
C THR A 309 -19.69 -16.45 0.23
N PRO A 310 -20.69 -16.59 1.12
CA PRO A 310 -20.87 -15.70 2.26
C PRO A 310 -19.64 -15.44 3.15
N PRO A 311 -18.78 -16.44 3.48
CA PRO A 311 -17.60 -16.21 4.32
C PRO A 311 -16.42 -15.52 3.61
N GLU A 312 -16.38 -15.52 2.28
CA GLU A 312 -15.20 -15.09 1.52
C GLU A 312 -14.85 -13.60 1.66
N PRO A 313 -15.79 -12.64 1.57
CA PRO A 313 -15.46 -11.23 1.79
C PRO A 313 -14.81 -10.96 3.15
N LEU A 314 -15.20 -11.72 4.18
CA LEU A 314 -14.60 -11.64 5.51
C LEU A 314 -13.18 -12.20 5.52
N ALA A 315 -12.97 -13.41 5.00
CA ALA A 315 -11.64 -14.03 4.90
C ALA A 315 -10.67 -13.17 4.06
N LEU A 316 -11.15 -12.66 2.92
CA LEU A 316 -10.38 -11.78 2.04
C LEU A 316 -10.05 -10.44 2.70
N SER A 317 -10.84 -9.96 3.66
CA SER A 317 -10.52 -8.75 4.43
C SER A 317 -9.56 -8.98 5.62
N SER A 318 -9.10 -10.20 5.86
CA SER A 318 -8.19 -10.55 6.96
C SER A 318 -6.87 -11.11 6.47
N MET A 319 -5.76 -10.44 6.79
CA MET A 319 -4.42 -10.93 6.44
C MET A 319 -4.10 -12.28 7.08
N ARG A 320 -4.65 -12.55 8.28
CA ARG A 320 -4.50 -13.85 8.96
C ARG A 320 -5.25 -14.94 8.20
N ALA A 321 -6.51 -14.70 7.81
CA ALA A 321 -7.30 -15.68 7.07
C ALA A 321 -6.68 -15.96 5.69
N ARG A 322 -6.19 -14.95 4.96
CA ARG A 322 -5.44 -15.14 3.71
C ARG A 322 -4.21 -16.05 3.90
N GLY A 323 -3.51 -15.89 5.03
CA GLY A 323 -2.36 -16.73 5.40
C GLY A 323 -2.76 -18.18 5.67
N ILE A 324 -3.78 -18.39 6.49
CA ILE A 324 -4.34 -19.71 6.81
C ILE A 324 -4.82 -20.42 5.55
N ALA A 325 -5.58 -19.74 4.68
CA ALA A 325 -6.08 -20.32 3.43
C ALA A 325 -4.94 -20.76 2.50
N ARG A 326 -3.88 -19.94 2.37
CA ARG A 326 -2.71 -20.30 1.58
C ARG A 326 -1.93 -21.47 2.17
N ASP A 327 -1.78 -21.52 3.49
CA ASP A 327 -1.07 -22.59 4.17
C ASP A 327 -1.86 -23.91 4.11
N LEU A 328 -3.17 -23.86 4.29
CA LEU A 328 -4.06 -25.01 4.11
C LEU A 328 -3.94 -25.56 2.70
N ALA A 329 -4.09 -24.71 1.67
CA ALA A 329 -3.93 -25.12 0.28
C ALA A 329 -2.53 -25.68 -0.02
N ARG A 330 -1.48 -25.14 0.62
CA ARG A 330 -0.11 -25.69 0.52
C ARG A 330 -0.03 -27.10 1.07
N ARG A 331 -0.63 -27.34 2.24
CA ARG A 331 -0.57 -28.63 2.93
C ARG A 331 -1.43 -29.70 2.23
N THR A 332 -2.56 -29.32 1.66
CA THR A 332 -3.48 -30.27 1.02
C THR A 332 -3.15 -30.57 -0.44
N HIS A 333 -2.70 -29.57 -1.20
CA HIS A 333 -2.53 -29.67 -2.66
C HIS A 333 -1.20 -29.09 -3.17
N GLY A 334 -0.24 -28.84 -2.26
CA GLY A 334 1.11 -28.43 -2.60
C GLY A 334 1.29 -26.95 -2.95
N ALA A 335 2.51 -26.59 -3.35
CA ALA A 335 2.90 -25.20 -3.59
C ALA A 335 2.11 -24.52 -4.73
N ALA A 336 1.67 -25.29 -5.73
CA ALA A 336 0.86 -24.76 -6.84
C ALA A 336 -0.49 -24.24 -6.34
N ALA A 337 -1.20 -24.99 -5.51
CA ALA A 337 -2.47 -24.56 -4.94
C ALA A 337 -2.32 -23.32 -4.05
N ALA A 338 -1.25 -23.23 -3.25
CA ALA A 338 -0.96 -22.04 -2.46
C ALA A 338 -0.71 -20.79 -3.32
N ARG A 339 -0.14 -20.95 -4.53
CA ARG A 339 -0.01 -19.88 -5.52
C ARG A 339 -1.38 -19.50 -6.08
N THR A 340 -2.21 -20.48 -6.45
CA THR A 340 -3.59 -20.26 -6.92
C THR A 340 -4.43 -19.46 -5.92
N VAL A 341 -4.39 -19.82 -4.63
CA VAL A 341 -5.05 -19.04 -3.56
C VAL A 341 -4.49 -17.62 -3.51
N GLY A 342 -3.17 -17.46 -3.59
CA GLY A 342 -2.52 -16.15 -3.63
C GLY A 342 -3.03 -15.27 -4.78
N GLU A 343 -3.07 -15.82 -6.00
CA GLU A 343 -3.60 -15.14 -7.19
C GLU A 343 -5.07 -14.78 -7.04
N TYR A 344 -5.90 -15.70 -6.55
CA TYR A 344 -7.31 -15.45 -6.26
C TYR A 344 -7.49 -14.27 -5.28
N THR A 345 -6.74 -14.25 -4.18
CA THR A 345 -6.79 -13.13 -3.22
C THR A 345 -6.34 -11.79 -3.82
N ALA A 346 -5.36 -11.81 -4.73
CA ALA A 346 -4.86 -10.62 -5.42
C ALA A 346 -5.90 -10.08 -6.43
N PHE A 347 -6.55 -10.96 -7.20
CA PHE A 347 -7.62 -10.57 -8.12
C PHE A 347 -8.85 -10.03 -7.38
N ALA A 348 -9.25 -10.66 -6.27
CA ALA A 348 -10.37 -10.17 -5.46
C ALA A 348 -10.06 -8.80 -4.84
N THR A 349 -8.83 -8.60 -4.38
CA THR A 349 -8.37 -7.30 -3.88
C THR A 349 -8.40 -6.23 -4.98
N SER A 350 -7.88 -6.57 -6.18
CA SER A 350 -7.91 -5.69 -7.34
C SER A 350 -9.34 -5.32 -7.75
N LEU A 351 -10.27 -6.27 -7.72
CA LEU A 351 -11.68 -6.08 -8.03
C LEU A 351 -12.35 -5.12 -7.03
N ALA A 352 -12.09 -5.31 -5.74
CA ALA A 352 -12.61 -4.43 -4.70
C ALA A 352 -12.13 -2.97 -4.87
N PHE A 353 -10.84 -2.78 -5.16
CA PHE A 353 -10.30 -1.43 -5.41
C PHE A 353 -10.79 -0.82 -6.72
N LEU A 354 -10.96 -1.63 -7.77
CA LEU A 354 -11.57 -1.19 -9.03
C LEU A 354 -12.99 -0.67 -8.80
N ARG A 355 -13.82 -1.41 -8.05
CA ARG A 355 -15.18 -0.98 -7.69
C ARG A 355 -15.17 0.25 -6.79
N ARG A 356 -14.28 0.33 -5.81
CA ARG A 356 -14.11 1.55 -4.97
C ARG A 356 -13.81 2.79 -5.82
N ARG A 357 -12.96 2.66 -6.84
CA ARG A 357 -12.66 3.75 -7.77
C ARG A 357 -13.87 4.14 -8.59
N ALA A 358 -14.68 3.18 -9.05
CA ALA A 358 -15.94 3.48 -9.71
C ALA A 358 -16.89 4.25 -8.79
N TYR A 359 -17.03 3.81 -7.53
CA TYR A 359 -17.83 4.51 -6.52
C TYR A 359 -17.39 5.96 -6.26
N ARG A 360 -16.08 6.25 -6.42
CA ARG A 360 -15.52 7.61 -6.28
C ARG A 360 -15.50 8.41 -7.59
N GLY A 361 -16.05 7.89 -8.68
CA GLY A 361 -15.98 8.54 -10.00
C GLY A 361 -14.56 8.63 -10.58
N THR A 362 -13.62 7.79 -10.13
CA THR A 362 -12.22 7.75 -10.58
C THR A 362 -11.89 6.52 -11.44
N ALA A 363 -12.87 5.67 -11.74
CA ALA A 363 -12.68 4.53 -12.64
C ALA A 363 -12.26 4.97 -14.05
N GLY A 364 -11.44 4.17 -14.71
CA GLY A 364 -11.04 4.41 -16.11
C GLY A 364 -12.19 4.09 -17.07
N PRO A 365 -12.09 4.52 -18.34
CA PRO A 365 -13.03 4.08 -19.37
C PRO A 365 -12.97 2.56 -19.61
N ASP A 366 -11.86 1.92 -19.21
CA ASP A 366 -11.63 0.48 -19.25
C ASP A 366 -12.26 -0.30 -18.07
N PHE A 367 -13.11 0.34 -17.25
CA PHE A 367 -13.70 -0.27 -16.06
C PHE A 367 -14.39 -1.61 -16.35
N THR A 368 -15.35 -1.64 -17.28
CA THR A 368 -16.17 -2.83 -17.56
C THR A 368 -15.32 -3.99 -18.09
N THR A 369 -14.40 -3.72 -19.01
CA THR A 369 -13.47 -4.72 -19.55
C THR A 369 -12.62 -5.31 -18.44
N ARG A 370 -12.09 -4.45 -17.55
CA ARG A 370 -11.23 -4.90 -16.45
C ARG A 370 -11.99 -5.64 -15.37
N GLU A 371 -13.21 -5.22 -15.06
CA GLU A 371 -14.09 -5.91 -14.11
C GLU A 371 -14.34 -7.34 -14.60
N ARG A 372 -14.71 -7.52 -15.87
CA ARG A 372 -14.92 -8.84 -16.47
C ARG A 372 -13.65 -9.69 -16.42
N GLU A 373 -12.51 -9.15 -16.84
CA GLU A 373 -11.23 -9.88 -16.80
C GLU A 373 -10.89 -10.38 -15.38
N LEU A 374 -11.09 -9.55 -14.35
CA LEU A 374 -10.83 -9.94 -12.96
C LEU A 374 -11.81 -11.02 -12.48
N LEU A 375 -13.08 -10.93 -12.86
CA LEU A 375 -14.10 -11.93 -12.54
C LEU A 375 -13.81 -13.27 -13.21
N ASP A 376 -13.41 -13.28 -14.48
CA ASP A 376 -13.03 -14.50 -15.21
C ASP A 376 -11.83 -15.19 -14.53
N ARG A 377 -10.80 -14.40 -14.16
CA ARG A 377 -9.61 -14.92 -13.45
C ARG A 377 -9.93 -15.48 -12.06
N LEU A 378 -10.89 -14.89 -11.36
CA LEU A 378 -11.41 -15.41 -10.09
C LEU A 378 -12.17 -16.72 -10.32
N TRP A 379 -13.04 -16.76 -11.34
CA TRP A 379 -13.85 -17.92 -11.68
C TRP A 379 -13.00 -19.14 -12.00
N GLU A 380 -11.92 -18.96 -12.79
CA GLU A 380 -10.93 -20.00 -13.12
C GLU A 380 -10.28 -20.66 -11.89
N ARG A 381 -10.19 -19.92 -10.77
CA ARG A 381 -9.40 -20.33 -9.58
C ARG A 381 -10.26 -20.69 -8.37
N ARG A 382 -11.59 -20.60 -8.51
CA ARG A 382 -12.53 -20.71 -7.40
C ARG A 382 -12.48 -22.09 -6.73
N GLU A 383 -12.30 -23.17 -7.49
CA GLU A 383 -12.33 -24.54 -6.97
C GLU A 383 -11.22 -24.79 -5.94
N THR A 384 -10.03 -24.25 -6.17
CA THR A 384 -8.91 -24.35 -5.21
C THR A 384 -9.03 -23.32 -4.08
N ALA A 385 -9.53 -22.12 -4.38
CA ALA A 385 -9.47 -20.99 -3.44
C ALA A 385 -10.64 -20.93 -2.45
N GLN A 386 -11.87 -21.18 -2.91
CA GLN A 386 -13.07 -21.01 -2.09
C GLN A 386 -13.10 -21.93 -0.87
N PRO A 387 -12.82 -23.25 -0.98
CA PRO A 387 -12.84 -24.13 0.20
C PRO A 387 -11.82 -23.72 1.26
N ALA A 388 -10.61 -23.33 0.82
CA ALA A 388 -9.55 -22.90 1.72
C ALA A 388 -9.90 -21.57 2.42
N LEU A 389 -10.51 -20.63 1.71
CA LEU A 389 -10.98 -19.35 2.26
C LEU A 389 -12.16 -19.52 3.21
N ALA A 390 -13.11 -20.40 2.87
CA ALA A 390 -14.25 -20.72 3.74
C ALA A 390 -13.78 -21.32 5.07
N HIS A 391 -12.85 -22.27 5.03
CA HIS A 391 -12.24 -22.82 6.25
C HIS A 391 -11.52 -21.73 7.05
N ALA A 392 -10.68 -20.94 6.40
CA ALA A 392 -9.93 -19.87 7.06
C ALA A 392 -10.82 -18.79 7.68
N ALA A 393 -12.02 -18.55 7.14
CA ALA A 393 -12.99 -17.61 7.69
C ALA A 393 -13.48 -18.04 9.08
N LEU A 394 -13.62 -19.35 9.31
CA LEU A 394 -14.06 -19.92 10.59
C LEU A 394 -12.94 -19.85 11.66
N SER A 395 -11.68 -19.81 11.23
CA SER A 395 -10.52 -19.79 12.13
C SER A 395 -10.11 -18.39 12.61
N VAL A 396 -10.84 -17.34 12.20
CA VAL A 396 -10.51 -15.93 12.54
C VAL A 396 -11.71 -15.25 13.20
N PRO A 397 -11.51 -14.46 14.27
CA PRO A 397 -12.60 -13.74 14.92
C PRO A 397 -13.38 -12.87 13.94
N LEU A 398 -14.71 -12.93 14.03
CA LEU A 398 -15.59 -12.08 13.23
C LEU A 398 -15.35 -10.60 13.62
N PRO A 399 -15.18 -9.69 12.65
CA PRO A 399 -15.08 -8.27 12.96
C PRO A 399 -16.41 -7.77 13.51
N ARG A 400 -16.38 -6.97 14.58
CA ARG A 400 -17.58 -6.39 15.21
C ARG A 400 -18.52 -5.78 14.14
N PRO A 401 -19.82 -6.10 14.15
CA PRO A 401 -20.77 -5.53 13.20
C PRO A 401 -20.82 -4.01 13.40
N ARG A 402 -20.53 -3.25 12.35
CA ARG A 402 -20.81 -1.82 12.24
C ARG A 402 -21.64 -1.66 10.97
N GLN A 403 -22.73 -0.90 11.06
CA GLN A 403 -23.60 -0.62 9.92
C GLN A 403 -22.75 -0.08 8.76
N ALA A 404 -22.82 -0.76 7.62
CA ALA A 404 -22.23 -0.25 6.38
C ALA A 404 -22.98 1.03 5.97
N PRO A 405 -22.29 2.08 5.51
CA PRO A 405 -22.98 3.25 4.95
C PRO A 405 -23.91 2.81 3.81
N ARG A 406 -25.17 3.26 3.82
CA ARG A 406 -26.06 3.08 2.67
C ARG A 406 -25.44 3.78 1.45
N PRO A 407 -25.43 3.15 0.26
CA PRO A 407 -24.92 3.80 -0.94
C PRO A 407 -25.73 5.06 -1.23
N ALA A 408 -25.05 6.15 -1.61
CA ALA A 408 -25.71 7.36 -2.08
C ALA A 408 -26.47 7.04 -3.40
N PRO A 409 -27.72 7.49 -3.58
CA PRO A 409 -28.46 7.25 -4.81
C PRO A 409 -27.82 8.00 -5.99
N GLY A 410 -27.53 7.30 -7.10
CA GLY A 410 -27.09 7.92 -8.36
C GLY A 410 -25.96 7.17 -9.07
N THR A 411 -26.32 6.50 -10.18
CA THR A 411 -25.43 5.89 -11.20
C THR A 411 -24.33 4.95 -10.69
N MET A 412 -24.70 3.89 -9.98
CA MET A 412 -23.76 2.77 -9.74
C MET A 412 -23.80 1.77 -10.91
N PRO A 413 -22.65 1.30 -11.42
CA PRO A 413 -22.63 0.12 -12.28
C PRO A 413 -23.08 -1.10 -11.46
N ALA A 414 -24.16 -1.74 -11.90
CA ALA A 414 -24.54 -3.05 -11.38
C ALA A 414 -23.36 -4.02 -11.63
N PRO A 415 -22.99 -4.86 -10.63
CA PRO A 415 -21.98 -5.89 -10.87
C PRO A 415 -22.44 -6.79 -12.03
N PHE A 416 -21.49 -7.28 -12.83
CA PHE A 416 -21.77 -8.26 -13.88
C PHE A 416 -22.36 -9.52 -13.23
N TRP A 417 -23.42 -10.09 -13.80
CA TRP A 417 -24.02 -11.33 -13.29
C TRP A 417 -23.34 -12.53 -13.94
N PRO A 418 -23.10 -13.64 -13.22
CA PRO A 418 -22.61 -14.86 -13.84
C PRO A 418 -23.66 -15.37 -14.85
N ALA A 419 -23.21 -15.81 -16.02
CA ALA A 419 -24.08 -16.49 -16.97
C ALA A 419 -24.46 -17.85 -16.37
N GLY A 420 -25.69 -17.95 -15.86
CA GLY A 420 -26.23 -19.22 -15.35
C GLY A 420 -26.42 -20.23 -16.48
N PRO A 421 -26.33 -21.56 -16.22
CA PRO A 421 -26.62 -22.58 -17.23
C PRO A 421 -28.10 -22.66 -17.62
N TYR A 422 -28.99 -21.94 -16.94
CA TYR A 422 -30.42 -21.89 -17.25
C TYR A 422 -30.90 -20.43 -17.10
N GLY A 423 -31.59 -19.96 -18.14
CA GLY A 423 -31.92 -18.56 -18.36
C GLY A 423 -33.05 -17.98 -17.50
N GLY A 424 -33.55 -16.84 -17.97
CA GLY A 424 -34.74 -16.19 -17.43
C GLY A 424 -34.43 -15.19 -16.32
N GLY A 425 -34.56 -13.91 -16.62
CA GLY A 425 -34.43 -12.85 -15.62
C GLY A 425 -35.50 -12.97 -14.55
N TYR A 426 -35.07 -12.97 -13.29
CA TYR A 426 -35.91 -12.61 -12.15
C TYR A 426 -35.34 -11.31 -11.59
N ALA A 427 -35.86 -10.20 -12.09
CA ALA A 427 -35.63 -8.90 -11.49
C ALA A 427 -36.35 -8.87 -10.14
N TYR A 428 -35.59 -8.96 -9.04
CA TYR A 428 -36.10 -8.61 -7.72
C TYR A 428 -36.30 -7.09 -7.68
N GLY A 429 -37.53 -6.66 -7.96
CA GLY A 429 -37.96 -5.28 -7.75
C GLY A 429 -37.94 -4.93 -6.28
N TYR A 430 -37.03 -4.04 -5.87
CA TYR A 430 -37.14 -3.34 -4.59
C TYR A 430 -38.29 -2.33 -4.70
N GLY A 431 -39.48 -2.75 -4.30
CA GLY A 431 -40.59 -1.83 -4.04
C GLY A 431 -40.23 -0.91 -2.87
N THR A 432 -39.90 0.33 -3.17
CA THR A 432 -39.79 1.41 -2.18
C THR A 432 -41.15 2.07 -2.03
N GLY A 433 -42.01 1.47 -1.23
CA GLY A 433 -43.17 2.15 -0.67
C GLY A 433 -42.74 3.02 0.50
N GLN A 434 -42.51 4.31 0.26
CA GLN A 434 -42.44 5.31 1.31
C GLN A 434 -43.29 6.51 0.91
N SER A 435 -44.54 6.50 1.39
CA SER A 435 -45.39 7.69 1.42
C SER A 435 -44.81 8.70 2.41
N TYR A 436 -44.34 9.83 1.91
CA TYR A 436 -44.17 11.03 2.71
C TYR A 436 -45.20 12.05 2.23
N GLY A 437 -46.26 12.19 3.01
CA GLY A 437 -47.16 13.33 2.90
C GLY A 437 -46.47 14.57 3.45
N TYR A 438 -46.35 15.60 2.62
CA TYR A 438 -46.13 16.97 3.09
C TYR A 438 -47.09 17.85 2.30
N GLY A 439 -48.06 18.41 3.01
CA GLY A 439 -48.96 19.44 2.50
C GLY A 439 -48.29 20.82 2.56
N GLY A 440 -48.59 21.66 1.57
CA GLY A 440 -48.24 23.07 1.54
C GLY A 440 -48.60 23.70 0.18
N PRO A 441 -49.27 24.87 0.10
CA PRO A 441 -50.12 25.25 -1.04
C PRO A 441 -49.52 26.29 -2.00
N GLY A 442 -50.14 26.42 -3.18
CA GLY A 442 -49.97 27.52 -4.16
C GLY A 442 -48.83 27.29 -5.16
N SER A 443 -48.93 27.57 -6.46
CA SER A 443 -49.78 28.48 -7.21
C SER A 443 -49.51 28.33 -8.72
N GLY A 444 -50.59 28.32 -9.55
CA GLY A 444 -50.67 29.03 -10.83
C GLY A 444 -50.00 28.48 -12.11
N TYR A 445 -50.80 28.50 -13.20
CA TYR A 445 -50.49 28.38 -14.65
C TYR A 445 -50.20 26.95 -15.17
N GLY A 446 -50.87 26.36 -16.16
CA GLY A 446 -51.78 26.82 -17.22
C GLY A 446 -51.37 26.15 -18.56
N TYR A 447 -52.35 25.65 -19.34
CA TYR A 447 -52.27 24.93 -20.65
C TYR A 447 -51.96 23.41 -20.60
N GLY A 448 -52.67 22.48 -21.25
CA GLY A 448 -53.84 22.51 -22.13
C GLY A 448 -54.14 21.07 -22.65
N TYR A 449 -55.43 20.70 -22.67
CA TYR A 449 -56.15 19.63 -23.38
C TYR A 449 -55.43 18.37 -23.94
N ALA A 450 -55.90 17.16 -23.56
CA ALA A 450 -56.87 16.38 -24.37
C ALA A 450 -57.20 14.97 -23.78
N ALA A 451 -58.51 14.67 -23.79
CA ALA A 451 -59.20 13.38 -23.95
C ALA A 451 -59.05 12.23 -22.91
N GLN A 452 -60.13 12.04 -22.13
CA GLN A 452 -60.56 10.73 -21.62
C GLN A 452 -61.39 9.98 -22.67
N PRO A 453 -61.50 8.64 -22.52
CA PRO A 453 -62.83 8.06 -22.41
C PRO A 453 -63.02 7.25 -21.13
N GLN A 454 -64.23 7.41 -20.60
CA GLN A 454 -64.77 6.84 -19.38
C GLN A 454 -65.60 5.59 -19.73
N TYR A 455 -65.27 4.45 -19.11
CA TYR A 455 -66.09 3.24 -18.93
C TYR A 455 -65.53 2.59 -17.66
N GLY A 456 -66.25 2.14 -16.64
CA GLY A 456 -67.66 1.85 -16.40
C GLY A 456 -67.66 0.80 -15.28
N ALA A 457 -68.60 0.92 -14.33
CA ALA A 457 -68.98 -0.06 -13.30
C ALA A 457 -68.01 -0.33 -12.11
N GLN A 458 -68.43 0.15 -10.94
CA GLN A 458 -68.27 -0.56 -9.66
C GLN A 458 -69.33 -1.68 -9.54
N PRO A 459 -69.10 -2.71 -8.71
CA PRO A 459 -69.84 -2.76 -7.44
C PRO A 459 -69.03 -3.18 -6.19
N THR A 460 -69.08 -2.29 -5.18
CA THR A 460 -69.52 -2.48 -3.76
C THR A 460 -68.98 -3.60 -2.83
N TYR A 461 -68.30 -3.14 -1.75
CA TYR A 461 -68.40 -3.43 -0.28
C TYR A 461 -68.51 -4.89 0.24
N ALA A 462 -67.56 -5.49 1.01
CA ALA A 462 -67.09 -5.31 2.42
C ALA A 462 -67.91 -6.11 3.49
N PRO A 463 -67.50 -6.29 4.78
CA PRO A 463 -66.24 -6.71 5.45
C PRO A 463 -66.46 -7.79 6.58
N TRP A 464 -65.46 -8.02 7.47
CA TRP A 464 -65.43 -8.81 8.75
C TRP A 464 -64.91 -10.27 8.65
N GLY A 465 -64.11 -10.86 9.57
CA GLY A 465 -63.66 -10.47 10.91
C GLY A 465 -62.55 -11.41 11.45
N ALA A 466 -61.97 -11.04 12.60
CA ALA A 466 -60.80 -11.64 13.28
C ALA A 466 -61.14 -12.91 14.13
N PRO A 467 -60.16 -13.60 14.78
CA PRO A 467 -60.10 -15.07 14.93
C PRO A 467 -60.68 -15.63 16.24
N PRO A 468 -60.78 -16.98 16.39
CA PRO A 468 -61.04 -17.63 17.68
C PRO A 468 -59.83 -18.42 18.28
N PRO A 469 -59.92 -18.85 19.57
CA PRO A 469 -58.77 -19.05 20.49
C PRO A 469 -58.46 -20.52 20.89
N GLN A 470 -57.47 -20.67 21.79
CA GLN A 470 -56.85 -21.92 22.31
C GLN A 470 -57.69 -22.75 23.30
N GLY A 471 -57.39 -24.07 23.35
CA GLY A 471 -57.49 -24.98 24.52
C GLY A 471 -57.65 -26.48 24.13
N PRO A 472 -57.46 -27.49 25.00
CA PRO A 472 -56.73 -27.58 26.28
C PRO A 472 -55.63 -28.72 26.33
N GLN A 473 -54.79 -28.70 27.37
CA GLN A 473 -53.73 -29.70 27.71
C GLN A 473 -54.28 -30.98 28.38
N GLN A 474 -53.53 -32.10 28.28
CA GLN A 474 -53.20 -33.10 29.34
C GLN A 474 -52.49 -34.35 28.73
N PRO A 475 -51.87 -35.29 29.50
CA PRO A 475 -50.88 -35.18 30.58
C PRO A 475 -49.61 -36.07 30.37
N ARG A 476 -48.59 -35.88 31.22
CA ARG A 476 -47.31 -36.63 31.29
C ARG A 476 -47.45 -38.02 31.91
N THR A 477 -46.52 -38.94 31.59
CA THR A 477 -46.01 -40.00 32.50
C THR A 477 -44.62 -40.53 32.07
N PRO A 478 -43.84 -41.18 32.96
CA PRO A 478 -42.41 -40.85 33.17
C PRO A 478 -41.39 -42.03 33.16
N GLN A 479 -40.09 -41.67 33.21
CA GLN A 479 -38.94 -42.39 33.83
C GLN A 479 -38.38 -43.68 33.16
N PRO A 480 -37.17 -44.21 33.54
CA PRO A 480 -36.13 -43.75 34.50
C PRO A 480 -34.65 -43.80 33.97
N PRO A 481 -33.63 -43.49 34.81
CA PRO A 481 -32.22 -43.27 34.42
C PRO A 481 -31.24 -44.41 34.85
N ALA A 482 -29.93 -44.15 34.69
CA ALA A 482 -28.74 -44.85 35.22
C ALA A 482 -28.17 -45.96 34.29
N ASN A 483 -26.86 -46.26 34.16
CA ASN A 483 -25.69 -46.07 35.03
C ASN A 483 -24.38 -46.21 34.23
N SER A 484 -23.31 -45.71 34.84
CA SER A 484 -21.88 -45.95 34.62
C SER A 484 -21.44 -47.43 34.58
N ALA A 485 -20.42 -47.76 33.77
CA ALA A 485 -19.21 -48.52 34.15
C ALA A 485 -18.47 -49.14 32.92
N THR A 486 -17.17 -48.87 32.82
CA THR A 486 -16.10 -49.65 32.15
C THR A 486 -15.85 -51.00 32.89
N PRO A 487 -14.82 -51.84 32.60
CA PRO A 487 -13.94 -52.11 31.43
C PRO A 487 -13.80 -53.63 31.10
N HIS A 488 -13.09 -54.00 30.02
CA HIS A 488 -12.29 -55.24 29.91
C HIS A 488 -11.29 -55.06 28.75
N THR A 489 -9.97 -54.88 28.97
CA THR A 489 -8.89 -55.87 29.18
C THR A 489 -8.85 -56.94 28.08
N SER A 490 -7.91 -56.93 27.12
CA SER A 490 -6.47 -57.31 27.20
C SER A 490 -6.22 -58.45 26.16
N PRO A 491 -4.99 -58.97 25.88
CA PRO A 491 -3.62 -58.47 26.07
C PRO A 491 -2.65 -58.76 24.86
N VAL A 492 -1.36 -58.52 25.12
CA VAL A 492 -0.11 -59.24 24.70
C VAL A 492 0.73 -58.80 23.46
N PRO A 493 2.08 -58.99 23.48
CA PRO A 493 3.04 -57.87 23.57
C PRO A 493 4.32 -58.04 22.69
N TYR A 494 5.23 -57.06 22.68
CA TYR A 494 6.70 -57.22 22.83
C TYR A 494 7.37 -55.84 22.73
N GLY A 495 8.14 -55.44 23.74
CA GLY A 495 9.14 -54.36 23.64
C GLY A 495 10.50 -54.92 23.20
N PRO A 496 11.64 -54.35 23.62
CA PRO A 496 11.98 -52.94 23.86
C PRO A 496 13.30 -52.56 23.13
N GLY A 497 13.70 -51.29 23.14
CA GLY A 497 15.09 -50.94 22.78
C GLY A 497 15.39 -49.47 22.53
N GLY A 498 15.80 -48.77 23.60
CA GLY A 498 17.03 -47.95 23.65
C GLY A 498 17.17 -46.69 22.77
N PRO A 499 17.50 -45.52 23.36
CA PRO A 499 17.86 -44.31 22.64
C PRO A 499 19.38 -44.23 22.41
N GLU A 500 19.84 -43.64 21.30
CA GLU A 500 21.22 -43.16 21.22
C GLU A 500 21.39 -41.93 20.31
N SER A 501 22.38 -41.16 20.72
CA SER A 501 22.78 -39.82 20.32
C SER A 501 23.78 -39.78 19.15
N ARG A 502 23.98 -38.57 18.60
CA ARG A 502 25.12 -38.06 17.80
C ARG A 502 25.10 -38.40 16.30
N LEU A 503 24.92 -37.38 15.46
CA LEU A 503 25.99 -36.58 14.83
C LEU A 503 25.40 -35.31 14.21
#